data_AF-A0A2M9KNI0-F1
#
_entry.id   AF-A0A2M9KNI0-F1
#
_cell.length_a   1.000
_cell.length_b   1.000
_cell.length_c   1.000
_cell.angle_alpha   90.00
_cell.angle_beta   90.00
_cell.angle_gamma   90.00
#
_symmetry.space_group_name_H-M   'P 1'
#
loop_
_entity.id
_entity.type
_entity.pdbx_description
1 polymer ?
#
loop_
_entity_poly.entity_id
_entity_poly.type
_entity_poly.pdbx_seq_one_letter_code
_entity_poly.pdbx_strand_id
1 'polypeptide(L)'
;MGKLTVTTFVTLDGVMQAPGGPEEDPSGGFEYGGWQAPYGDEETGEFILDVFGRAEAFLLGRRTYEIFAGYWPQHDDPANPVASRLNRLPKYVATASLKEPAEWEATTFVDGEHLQSEIVRIKDAMAGELQVWGSGALAQWLLARDLVEELNLLVYPVFLGAGRKLFPTGGLPTACEVLTSRTTASGTSIHTYRPSGRATFGTVGD
;
A
#
# COMPACT_ATOMS: atom_id res chain seq x y z
N MET A 1 -0.10 7.89 19.86
CA MET A 1 -1.01 7.41 18.81
C MET A 1 -0.14 6.99 17.64
N GLY A 2 -0.32 5.77 17.16
CA GLY A 2 0.38 5.24 15.99
C GLY A 2 0.02 6.00 14.72
N LYS A 3 0.74 5.72 13.63
CA LYS A 3 0.62 6.41 12.35
C LYS A 3 0.01 5.50 11.28
N LEU A 4 -0.90 6.02 10.46
CA LEU A 4 -1.40 5.32 9.28
C LEU A 4 -0.51 5.62 8.07
N THR A 5 0.12 4.58 7.53
CA THR A 5 1.02 4.70 6.38
C THR A 5 0.51 3.92 5.19
N VAL A 6 0.67 4.48 4.00
CA VAL A 6 0.40 3.80 2.72
C VAL A 6 1.72 3.62 2.01
N THR A 7 2.03 2.39 1.62
CA THR A 7 3.18 2.08 0.76
C THR A 7 2.67 1.41 -0.51
N THR A 8 3.04 1.92 -1.68
CA THR A 8 2.55 1.39 -2.96
C THR A 8 3.62 1.44 -4.03
N PHE A 9 3.66 0.37 -4.84
CA PHE A 9 4.45 0.30 -6.06
C PHE A 9 3.61 0.82 -7.22
N VAL A 10 4.14 1.79 -7.96
CA VAL A 10 3.48 2.34 -9.13
C VAL A 10 4.41 2.42 -10.33
N THR A 11 3.85 2.28 -11.51
CA THR A 11 4.51 2.64 -12.77
C THR A 11 4.52 4.16 -12.96
N LEU A 12 5.26 4.67 -13.95
CA LEU A 12 5.30 6.10 -14.30
C LEU A 12 3.91 6.67 -14.61
N ASP A 13 3.03 5.86 -15.19
CA ASP A 13 1.64 6.24 -15.48
C ASP A 13 0.65 5.88 -14.36
N GLY A 14 1.16 5.50 -13.18
CA GLY A 14 0.43 5.36 -11.93
C GLY A 14 -0.23 3.99 -11.70
N VAL A 15 0.06 2.98 -12.53
CA VAL A 15 -0.51 1.63 -12.43
C VAL A 15 0.10 0.90 -11.24
N MET A 16 -0.74 0.29 -10.41
CA MET A 16 -0.34 -0.47 -9.22
C MET A 16 -0.81 -1.93 -9.24
N GLN A 17 -1.45 -2.36 -10.33
CA GLN A 17 -2.04 -3.69 -10.44
C GLN A 17 -0.97 -4.75 -10.73
N ALA A 18 -1.00 -5.87 -10.01
CA ALA A 18 -0.13 -7.04 -10.20
C ALA A 18 1.38 -6.73 -10.33
N PRO A 19 2.00 -5.98 -9.40
CA PRO A 19 3.44 -5.68 -9.46
C PRO A 19 4.34 -6.92 -9.39
N GLY A 20 4.01 -7.90 -8.54
CA GLY A 20 4.89 -9.00 -8.15
C GLY A 20 4.90 -10.17 -9.12
N GLY A 21 3.74 -10.63 -9.59
CA GLY A 21 3.64 -11.85 -10.42
C GLY A 21 2.77 -11.70 -11.67
N PRO A 22 3.08 -12.43 -12.78
CA PRO A 22 2.26 -12.44 -14.00
C PRO A 22 0.78 -12.78 -13.77
N GLU A 23 0.50 -13.66 -12.79
CA GLU A 23 -0.85 -14.12 -12.46
C GLU A 23 -1.42 -13.49 -11.18
N GLU A 24 -0.76 -12.48 -10.59
CA GLU A 24 -1.13 -11.93 -9.28
C GLU A 24 -2.53 -11.28 -9.28
N ASP A 25 -2.87 -10.52 -10.32
CA ASP A 25 -4.19 -9.91 -10.49
C ASP A 25 -4.52 -9.70 -11.98
N PRO A 26 -5.00 -10.75 -12.69
CA PRO A 26 -5.39 -10.67 -14.10
C PRO A 26 -6.75 -9.99 -14.32
N SER A 27 -7.39 -9.49 -13.26
CA SER A 27 -8.77 -9.00 -13.35
C SER A 27 -8.90 -7.82 -14.30
N GLY A 28 -10.01 -7.78 -15.04
CA GLY A 28 -10.24 -6.79 -16.09
C GLY A 28 -9.42 -7.05 -17.36
N GLY A 29 -8.87 -8.26 -17.54
CA GLY A 29 -8.05 -8.62 -18.70
C GLY A 29 -6.67 -7.98 -18.65
N PHE A 30 -6.10 -7.82 -17.45
CA PHE A 30 -4.79 -7.22 -17.28
C PHE A 30 -3.69 -8.24 -17.60
N GLU A 31 -2.86 -7.96 -18.61
CA GLU A 31 -1.86 -8.90 -19.15
C GLU A 31 -0.42 -8.59 -18.70
N TYR A 32 -0.22 -7.48 -17.98
CA TYR A 32 1.11 -6.96 -17.67
C TYR A 32 1.55 -7.24 -16.23
N GLY A 33 1.08 -8.33 -15.63
CA GLY A 33 1.48 -8.72 -14.26
C GLY A 33 2.98 -8.99 -14.15
N GLY A 34 3.55 -8.81 -12.95
CA GLY A 34 4.97 -9.05 -12.68
C GLY A 34 5.89 -7.94 -13.21
N TRP A 35 5.33 -6.77 -13.55
CA TRP A 35 6.09 -5.66 -14.13
C TRP A 35 7.19 -5.11 -13.21
N GLN A 36 7.18 -5.42 -11.91
CA GLN A 36 8.24 -5.03 -10.97
C GLN A 36 9.50 -5.89 -11.12
N ALA A 37 9.38 -7.14 -11.55
CA ALA A 37 10.46 -8.13 -11.51
C ALA A 37 11.76 -7.70 -12.24
N PRO A 38 11.72 -7.01 -13.40
CA PRO A 38 12.93 -6.53 -14.07
C PRO A 38 13.72 -5.45 -13.32
N TYR A 39 13.12 -4.83 -12.30
CA TYR A 39 13.67 -3.66 -11.59
C TYR A 39 14.15 -3.98 -10.17
N GLY A 40 14.29 -5.26 -9.83
CA GLY A 40 14.78 -5.67 -8.51
C GLY A 40 16.16 -5.08 -8.21
N ASP A 41 16.28 -4.39 -7.08
CA ASP A 41 17.52 -3.80 -6.60
C ASP A 41 17.62 -3.81 -5.06
N GLU A 42 18.84 -3.80 -4.54
CA GLU A 42 19.13 -3.89 -3.11
C GLU A 42 18.59 -2.69 -2.33
N GLU A 43 18.72 -1.47 -2.86
CA GLU A 43 18.28 -0.24 -2.20
C GLU A 43 16.76 -0.17 -2.02
N THR A 44 16.01 -0.69 -2.98
CA THR A 44 14.56 -0.89 -2.88
C THR A 44 14.25 -1.95 -1.83
N GLY A 45 14.97 -3.08 -1.84
CA GLY A 45 14.84 -4.11 -0.81
C GLY A 45 15.03 -3.56 0.61
N GLU A 46 16.12 -2.82 0.84
CA GLU A 46 16.41 -2.15 2.12
C GLU A 46 15.28 -1.20 2.54
N PHE A 47 14.76 -0.39 1.62
CA PHE A 47 13.62 0.48 1.90
C PHE A 47 12.41 -0.31 2.42
N ILE A 48 12.09 -1.41 1.74
CA ILE A 48 10.94 -2.25 2.09
C ILE A 48 11.16 -2.89 3.47
N LEU A 49 12.37 -3.36 3.76
CA LEU A 49 12.72 -3.89 5.08
C LEU A 49 12.56 -2.82 6.18
N ASP A 50 13.02 -1.59 5.95
CA ASP A 50 12.87 -0.47 6.87
C ASP A 50 11.40 -0.10 7.10
N VAL A 51 10.60 -0.09 6.04
CA VAL A 51 9.14 0.11 6.15
C VAL A 51 8.53 -0.99 7.01
N PHE A 52 8.71 -2.27 6.66
CA PHE A 52 8.15 -3.39 7.45
C PHE A 52 8.67 -3.43 8.90
N GLY A 53 9.88 -2.93 9.15
CA GLY A 53 10.46 -2.79 10.48
C GLY A 53 9.61 -1.93 11.43
N ARG A 54 8.87 -0.94 10.90
CA ARG A 54 8.01 -0.01 11.65
C ARG A 54 6.57 -0.51 11.88
N ALA A 55 6.19 -1.63 11.27
CA ALA A 55 4.82 -2.15 11.34
C ALA A 55 4.49 -2.69 12.74
N GLU A 56 3.33 -2.30 13.26
CA GLU A 56 2.69 -2.94 14.43
C GLU A 56 1.37 -3.63 14.05
N ALA A 57 0.74 -3.22 12.96
CA ALA A 57 -0.40 -3.91 12.35
C ALA A 57 -0.51 -3.58 10.86
N PHE A 58 -1.33 -4.34 10.15
CA PHE A 58 -1.68 -4.07 8.76
C PHE A 58 -3.15 -3.74 8.58
N LEU A 59 -3.45 -2.83 7.68
CA LEU A 59 -4.78 -2.55 7.18
C LEU A 59 -4.82 -2.86 5.68
N LEU A 60 -5.57 -3.89 5.29
CA LEU A 60 -5.59 -4.42 3.93
C LEU A 60 -6.98 -4.29 3.31
N GLY A 61 -7.03 -3.99 2.02
CA GLY A 61 -8.23 -4.15 1.21
C GLY A 61 -8.41 -5.63 0.86
N ARG A 62 -9.66 -6.06 0.68
CA ARG A 62 -10.02 -7.46 0.38
C ARG A 62 -9.10 -8.16 -0.63
N ARG A 63 -8.82 -7.53 -1.77
CA ARG A 63 -8.02 -8.18 -2.82
C ARG A 63 -6.57 -8.42 -2.41
N THR A 64 -5.95 -7.40 -1.80
CA THR A 64 -4.57 -7.53 -1.32
C THR A 64 -4.51 -8.59 -0.22
N TYR A 65 -5.53 -8.65 0.64
CA TYR A 65 -5.66 -9.74 1.61
C TYR A 65 -5.76 -11.11 0.94
N GLU A 66 -6.63 -11.29 -0.07
CA GLU A 66 -6.78 -12.57 -0.78
C GLU A 66 -5.45 -13.02 -1.43
N ILE A 67 -4.72 -12.10 -2.09
CA ILE A 67 -3.40 -12.38 -2.68
C ILE A 67 -2.39 -12.76 -1.59
N PHE A 68 -2.33 -11.99 -0.50
CA PHE A 68 -1.34 -12.19 0.55
C PHE A 68 -1.62 -13.46 1.37
N ALA A 69 -2.88 -13.73 1.71
CA ALA A 69 -3.31 -14.95 2.37
C ALA A 69 -3.03 -16.20 1.51
N GLY A 70 -3.05 -16.05 0.18
CA GLY A 70 -2.68 -17.10 -0.76
C GLY A 70 -1.17 -17.38 -0.86
N TYR A 71 -0.30 -16.51 -0.32
CA TYR A 71 1.15 -16.58 -0.50
C TYR A 71 1.94 -16.67 0.82
N TRP A 72 1.76 -15.70 1.72
CA TRP A 72 2.61 -15.53 2.91
C TRP A 72 2.54 -16.66 3.93
N PRO A 73 1.39 -17.31 4.17
CA PRO A 73 1.33 -18.47 5.05
C PRO A 73 2.24 -19.64 4.63
N GLN A 74 2.58 -19.75 3.34
CA GLN A 74 3.48 -20.80 2.85
C GLN A 74 4.96 -20.35 2.82
N HIS A 75 5.24 -19.09 3.11
CA HIS A 75 6.57 -18.48 3.05
C HIS A 75 6.95 -17.90 4.43
N ASP A 76 6.91 -18.71 5.49
CA ASP A 76 7.13 -18.28 6.88
C ASP A 76 8.56 -18.52 7.39
N ASP A 77 9.59 -18.19 6.60
CA ASP A 77 10.96 -18.20 7.12
C ASP A 77 11.10 -17.14 8.23
N PRO A 78 11.39 -17.52 9.49
CA PRO A 78 11.52 -16.55 10.58
C PRO A 78 12.69 -15.56 10.39
N ALA A 79 13.68 -15.92 9.56
CA ALA A 79 14.80 -15.05 9.20
C ALA A 79 14.42 -14.00 8.17
N ASN A 80 13.29 -14.15 7.45
CA ASN A 80 12.77 -13.15 6.52
C ASN A 80 11.95 -12.10 7.30
N PRO A 81 12.42 -10.84 7.41
CA PRO A 81 11.74 -9.83 8.22
C PRO A 81 10.33 -9.47 7.71
N VAL A 82 10.11 -9.56 6.39
CA VAL A 82 8.81 -9.26 5.77
C VAL A 82 7.81 -10.36 6.09
N ALA A 83 8.17 -11.61 5.79
CA ALA A 83 7.35 -12.78 6.09
C ALA A 83 7.00 -12.84 7.57
N SER A 84 8.01 -12.62 8.42
CA SER A 84 7.85 -12.69 9.86
C SER A 84 6.79 -11.74 10.38
N ARG A 85 6.81 -10.49 9.91
CA ARG A 85 5.84 -9.44 10.24
C ARG A 85 4.44 -9.78 9.71
N LEU A 86 4.32 -10.11 8.42
CA LEU A 86 3.03 -10.37 7.78
C LEU A 86 2.28 -11.56 8.38
N ASN A 87 2.99 -12.62 8.78
CA ASN A 87 2.37 -13.79 9.38
C ASN A 87 2.04 -13.65 10.87
N ARG A 88 2.69 -12.73 11.60
CA ARG A 88 2.57 -12.65 13.07
C ARG A 88 1.82 -11.43 13.58
N LEU A 89 1.81 -10.31 12.85
CA LEU A 89 1.16 -9.09 13.31
C LEU A 89 -0.35 -9.08 13.03
N PRO A 90 -1.14 -8.33 13.83
CA PRO A 90 -2.56 -8.14 13.56
C PRO A 90 -2.81 -7.57 12.16
N LYS A 91 -3.84 -8.10 11.49
CA LYS A 91 -4.29 -7.69 10.16
C LYS A 91 -5.77 -7.34 10.20
N TYR A 92 -6.10 -6.11 9.85
CA TYR A 92 -7.47 -5.62 9.71
C TYR A 92 -7.80 -5.56 8.23
N VAL A 93 -8.91 -6.18 7.83
CA VAL A 93 -9.24 -6.32 6.41
C VAL A 93 -10.55 -5.60 6.12
N ALA A 94 -10.47 -4.49 5.38
CA ALA A 94 -11.63 -3.73 4.93
C ALA A 94 -12.37 -4.51 3.84
N THR A 95 -13.57 -5.01 4.16
CA THR A 95 -14.33 -5.90 3.28
C THR A 95 -15.82 -5.90 3.61
N ALA A 96 -16.67 -6.01 2.58
CA ALA A 96 -18.11 -6.20 2.75
C ALA A 96 -18.52 -7.69 2.62
N SER A 97 -17.67 -8.51 2.00
CA SER A 97 -18.05 -9.86 1.55
C SER A 97 -17.38 -11.00 2.33
N LEU A 98 -16.18 -10.80 2.87
CA LEU A 98 -15.52 -11.84 3.66
C LEU A 98 -16.13 -11.89 5.06
N LYS A 99 -16.17 -13.10 5.62
CA LYS A 99 -16.75 -13.40 6.94
C LYS A 99 -15.85 -14.36 7.68
N GLU A 100 -15.90 -14.29 9.00
CA GLU A 100 -15.14 -15.18 9.88
C GLU A 100 -15.58 -16.64 9.73
N PRO A 101 -14.68 -17.61 9.98
CA PRO A 101 -13.28 -17.43 10.38
C PRO A 101 -12.37 -17.06 9.21
N ALA A 102 -11.40 -16.16 9.45
CA ALA A 102 -10.34 -15.90 8.50
C ALA A 102 -9.36 -17.09 8.38
N GLU A 103 -8.92 -17.38 7.15
CA GLU A 103 -7.94 -18.45 6.86
C GLU A 103 -6.51 -18.08 7.26
N TRP A 104 -6.17 -16.79 7.27
CA TRP A 104 -4.85 -16.28 7.65
C TRP A 104 -4.87 -15.81 9.11
N GLU A 105 -4.01 -16.40 9.95
CA GLU A 105 -3.90 -16.13 11.40
C GLU A 105 -3.84 -14.64 11.73
N ALA A 106 -4.39 -14.20 12.89
CA ALA A 106 -4.38 -12.81 13.33
C ALA A 106 -5.08 -11.83 12.36
N THR A 107 -6.15 -12.29 11.70
CA THR A 107 -6.98 -11.45 10.83
C THR A 107 -8.30 -11.08 11.51
N THR A 108 -8.76 -9.85 11.29
CA THR A 108 -10.09 -9.38 11.67
C THR A 108 -10.73 -8.67 10.47
N PHE A 109 -11.91 -9.13 10.05
CA PHE A 109 -12.67 -8.45 9.01
C PHE A 109 -13.38 -7.21 9.56
N VAL A 110 -13.22 -6.06 8.89
CA VAL A 110 -13.80 -4.77 9.26
C VAL A 110 -14.74 -4.30 8.15
N ASP A 111 -15.99 -4.05 8.52
CA ASP A 111 -16.98 -3.49 7.59
C ASP A 111 -16.66 -2.02 7.26
N GLY A 112 -16.98 -1.61 6.02
CA GLY A 112 -16.74 -0.25 5.54
C GLY A 112 -17.43 0.85 6.36
N GLU A 113 -18.58 0.57 6.98
CA GLU A 113 -19.29 1.52 7.84
C GLU A 113 -18.50 1.86 9.12
N HIS A 114 -17.76 0.89 9.66
CA HIS A 114 -17.01 1.02 10.91
C HIS A 114 -15.51 1.25 10.70
N LEU A 115 -15.05 1.26 9.45
CA LEU A 115 -13.62 1.30 9.12
C LEU A 115 -12.91 2.52 9.71
N GLN A 116 -13.51 3.71 9.63
CA GLN A 116 -12.88 4.92 10.14
C GLN A 116 -12.72 4.89 11.67
N SER A 117 -13.76 4.48 12.40
CA SER A 117 -13.69 4.35 13.87
C SER A 117 -12.70 3.29 14.30
N GLU A 118 -12.62 2.17 13.56
CA GLU A 118 -11.64 1.13 13.86
C GLU A 118 -10.20 1.61 13.63
N ILE A 119 -9.93 2.36 12.55
CA ILE A 119 -8.60 2.97 12.33
C ILE A 119 -8.18 3.83 13.53
N VAL A 120 -9.07 4.68 14.03
CA VAL A 120 -8.78 5.53 15.20
C VAL A 120 -8.48 4.67 16.43
N ARG A 121 -9.36 3.70 16.74
CA ARG A 121 -9.20 2.79 17.88
C ARG A 121 -7.87 2.03 17.84
N ILE A 122 -7.50 1.54 16.66
CA ILE A 122 -6.26 0.78 16.43
C ILE A 122 -5.05 1.68 16.63
N LYS A 123 -5.04 2.87 16.02
CA LYS A 123 -3.94 3.84 16.18
C LYS A 123 -3.76 4.29 17.62
N ASP A 124 -4.84 4.45 18.39
CA ASP A 124 -4.78 4.84 19.80
C ASP A 124 -4.16 3.75 20.69
N ALA A 125 -4.28 2.49 20.29
CA ALA A 125 -3.76 1.34 21.03
C ALA A 125 -2.29 1.00 20.73
N MET A 126 -1.64 1.73 19.82
CA MET A 126 -0.31 1.37 19.30
C MET A 126 0.62 2.58 19.17
N ALA A 127 1.92 2.34 19.06
CA ALA A 127 2.94 3.39 18.96
C ALA A 127 3.62 3.44 17.58
N GLY A 128 3.67 2.31 16.88
CA GLY A 128 4.24 2.16 15.55
C GLY A 128 3.25 2.47 14.43
N GLU A 129 3.35 1.72 13.32
CA GLU A 129 2.57 1.98 12.11
C GLU A 129 1.46 0.96 11.89
N LEU A 130 0.28 1.49 11.53
CA LEU A 130 -0.77 0.75 10.85
C LEU A 130 -0.52 0.88 9.35
N GLN A 131 0.05 -0.17 8.75
CA GLN A 131 0.53 -0.13 7.38
C GLN A 131 -0.51 -0.62 6.36
N VAL A 132 -0.63 0.12 5.27
CA VAL A 132 -1.49 -0.18 4.13
C VAL A 132 -0.62 -0.45 2.91
N TRP A 133 -0.62 -1.70 2.45
CA TRP A 133 0.07 -2.14 1.22
C TRP A 133 -0.88 -2.27 0.01
N GLY A 134 -2.17 -2.03 0.26
CA GLY A 134 -3.24 -2.15 -0.72
C GLY A 134 -4.55 -2.58 -0.03
N SER A 135 -5.65 -2.69 -0.75
CA SER A 135 -5.77 -2.53 -2.20
C SER A 135 -5.89 -1.07 -2.63
N GLY A 136 -5.71 -0.78 -3.92
CA GLY A 136 -5.80 0.60 -4.43
C GLY A 136 -7.09 1.33 -4.06
N ALA A 137 -8.23 0.62 -4.04
CA ALA A 137 -9.50 1.19 -3.59
C ALA A 137 -9.48 1.63 -2.12
N LEU A 138 -8.79 0.88 -1.25
CA LEU A 138 -8.62 1.26 0.15
C LEU A 138 -7.68 2.46 0.29
N ALA A 139 -6.54 2.45 -0.39
CA ALA A 139 -5.61 3.58 -0.41
C ALA A 139 -6.29 4.86 -0.89
N GLN A 140 -7.07 4.79 -1.97
CA GLN A 140 -7.87 5.90 -2.49
C GLN A 140 -8.92 6.38 -1.47
N TRP A 141 -9.62 5.45 -0.80
CA TRP A 141 -10.62 5.78 0.21
C TRP A 141 -10.01 6.53 1.40
N LEU A 142 -8.81 6.13 1.83
CA LEU A 142 -8.06 6.75 2.93
C LEU A 142 -7.55 8.15 2.54
N LEU A 143 -6.95 8.27 1.34
CA LEU A 143 -6.49 9.56 0.80
C LEU A 143 -7.65 10.55 0.63
N ALA A 144 -8.80 10.10 0.16
CA ALA A 144 -9.99 10.92 0.01
C ALA A 144 -10.48 11.54 1.33
N ARG A 145 -10.22 10.85 2.46
CA ARG A 145 -10.65 11.24 3.81
C ARG A 145 -9.56 11.89 4.64
N ASP A 146 -8.42 12.21 4.03
CA ASP A 146 -7.28 12.85 4.69
C ASP A 146 -6.77 12.04 5.91
N LEU A 147 -6.89 10.69 5.84
CA LEU A 147 -6.50 9.78 6.92
C LEU A 147 -5.04 9.33 6.86
N VAL A 148 -4.40 9.48 5.69
CA VAL A 148 -3.02 9.03 5.44
C VAL A 148 -2.04 10.07 5.97
N GLU A 149 -1.17 9.66 6.89
CA GLU A 149 -0.15 10.54 7.49
C GLU A 149 1.21 10.43 6.79
N GLU A 150 1.49 9.28 6.16
CA GLU A 150 2.68 9.06 5.34
C GLU A 150 2.34 8.21 4.11
N LEU A 151 2.79 8.67 2.94
CA LEU A 151 2.64 7.98 1.67
C LEU A 151 4.03 7.68 1.09
N ASN A 152 4.41 6.41 1.10
CA ASN A 152 5.62 5.90 0.44
C ASN A 152 5.26 5.44 -0.97
N LEU A 153 5.78 6.16 -1.97
CA LEU A 153 5.55 5.89 -3.38
C LEU A 153 6.86 5.43 -4.02
N LEU A 154 6.89 4.16 -4.43
CA LEU A 154 7.99 3.62 -5.23
C LEU A 154 7.55 3.64 -6.71
N VAL A 155 8.12 4.56 -7.47
CA VAL A 155 7.82 4.78 -8.88
C VAL A 155 8.84 4.06 -9.73
N TYR A 156 8.39 3.02 -10.43
CA TYR A 156 9.22 2.20 -11.31
C TYR A 156 9.29 2.81 -12.72
N PRO A 157 10.44 2.74 -13.40
CA PRO A 157 10.68 3.41 -14.68
C PRO A 157 10.06 2.62 -15.87
N VAL A 158 8.75 2.40 -15.80
CA VAL A 158 7.93 1.70 -16.80
C VAL A 158 6.58 2.39 -16.93
N PHE A 159 5.99 2.38 -18.12
CA PHE A 159 4.59 2.75 -18.33
C PHE A 159 3.87 1.58 -18.98
N LEU A 160 2.63 1.29 -18.55
CA LEU A 160 1.87 0.15 -19.06
C LEU A 160 0.69 0.56 -19.93
N GLY A 161 0.19 1.78 -19.75
CA GLY A 161 -0.94 2.32 -20.53
C GLY A 161 -2.31 1.74 -20.15
N ALA A 162 -2.34 0.68 -19.34
CA ALA A 162 -3.55 0.03 -18.85
C ALA A 162 -3.35 -0.52 -17.43
N GLY A 163 -4.44 -0.85 -16.76
CA GLY A 163 -4.44 -1.38 -15.39
C GLY A 163 -4.94 -0.39 -14.36
N ARG A 164 -5.16 -0.88 -13.14
CA ARG A 164 -5.69 -0.06 -12.04
C ARG A 164 -4.62 0.88 -11.52
N LYS A 165 -4.99 2.16 -11.43
CA LYS A 165 -4.10 3.23 -10.98
C LYS A 165 -4.33 3.56 -9.51
N LEU A 166 -3.27 3.98 -8.81
CA LEU A 166 -3.39 4.54 -7.47
C LEU A 166 -4.19 5.85 -7.50
N PHE A 167 -3.90 6.70 -8.49
CA PHE A 167 -4.58 7.99 -8.70
C PHE A 167 -5.48 7.89 -9.95
N PRO A 168 -6.78 7.62 -9.79
CA PRO A 168 -7.70 7.49 -10.91
C PRO A 168 -8.15 8.85 -11.44
N THR A 169 -8.62 8.88 -12.69
CA THR A 169 -9.35 10.04 -13.23
C THR A 169 -10.54 10.37 -12.34
N GLY A 170 -10.70 11.66 -11.99
CA GLY A 170 -11.75 12.12 -11.08
C GLY A 170 -11.42 11.93 -9.59
N GLY A 171 -10.19 11.54 -9.24
CA GLY A 171 -9.71 11.56 -7.87
C GLY A 171 -9.73 12.96 -7.26
N LEU A 172 -9.77 13.02 -5.92
CA LEU A 172 -9.74 14.29 -5.19
C LEU A 172 -8.35 14.93 -5.28
N PRO A 173 -8.24 16.19 -5.70
CA PRO A 173 -6.96 16.90 -5.68
C PRO A 173 -6.43 17.08 -4.25
N THR A 174 -5.26 16.50 -4.01
CA THR A 174 -4.59 16.50 -2.69
C THR A 174 -3.18 17.03 -2.86
N ALA A 175 -2.80 18.01 -2.04
CA ALA A 175 -1.43 18.50 -1.94
C ALA A 175 -0.62 17.56 -1.04
N CYS A 176 0.69 17.50 -1.29
CA CYS A 176 1.63 16.70 -0.52
C CYS A 176 2.89 17.50 -0.23
N GLU A 177 3.44 17.32 0.96
CA GLU A 177 4.79 17.74 1.32
C GLU A 177 5.77 16.59 1.05
N VAL A 178 6.95 16.89 0.50
CA VAL A 178 8.00 15.89 0.31
C VAL A 178 8.73 15.64 1.63
N LEU A 179 8.59 14.41 2.12
CA LEU A 179 9.36 13.68 3.14
C LEU A 179 10.83 13.60 2.81
N THR A 180 11.04 12.73 1.83
CA THR A 180 12.32 12.26 1.34
C THR A 180 12.13 11.95 -0.14
N SER A 181 13.23 12.00 -0.89
CA SER A 181 13.25 11.67 -2.30
C SER A 181 14.60 11.08 -2.64
N ARG A 182 14.61 9.92 -3.28
CA ARG A 182 15.83 9.28 -3.78
C ARG A 182 15.54 8.44 -5.02
N THR A 183 16.57 8.14 -5.79
CA THR A 183 16.51 7.24 -6.94
C THR A 183 17.54 6.15 -6.75
N THR A 184 17.15 4.90 -6.92
CA THR A 184 18.05 3.74 -6.79
C THR A 184 18.87 3.54 -8.07
N ALA A 185 19.90 2.70 -8.02
CA ALA A 185 20.69 2.34 -9.19
C ALA A 185 19.88 1.71 -10.34
N SER A 186 18.73 1.08 -10.06
CA SER A 186 17.83 0.51 -11.09
C SER A 186 16.91 1.56 -11.74
N GLY A 187 16.92 2.80 -11.24
CA GLY A 187 16.07 3.89 -11.70
C GLY A 187 14.72 3.98 -10.96
N THR A 188 14.46 3.15 -9.96
CA THR A 188 13.27 3.26 -9.10
C THR A 188 13.35 4.56 -8.29
N SER A 189 12.35 5.42 -8.44
CA SER A 189 12.26 6.66 -7.66
C SER A 189 11.41 6.43 -6.42
N ILE A 190 12.02 6.60 -5.25
CA ILE A 190 11.38 6.38 -3.96
C ILE A 190 11.11 7.75 -3.32
N HIS A 191 9.84 8.04 -3.09
CA HIS A 191 9.40 9.25 -2.45
C HIS A 191 8.55 8.94 -1.22
N THR A 192 8.85 9.59 -0.11
CA THR A 192 7.95 9.65 1.04
C THR A 192 7.28 11.01 1.02
N TYR A 193 5.95 11.04 1.13
CA TYR A 193 5.15 12.25 1.19
C TYR A 193 4.31 12.30 2.46
N ARG A 194 3.96 13.51 2.90
CA ARG A 194 2.84 13.75 3.81
C ARG A 194 1.72 14.44 3.05
N PRO A 195 0.52 13.83 2.92
CA PRO A 195 -0.65 14.54 2.43
C PRO A 195 -0.94 15.77 3.31
N SER A 196 -1.10 16.93 2.70
CA SER A 196 -1.25 18.23 3.39
C SER A 196 -2.63 18.86 3.15
N GLY A 197 -3.62 18.03 2.80
CA GLY A 197 -4.99 18.46 2.51
C GLY A 197 -5.23 18.78 1.03
N ARG A 198 -6.24 19.61 0.73
CA ARG A 198 -6.67 19.88 -0.65
C ARG A 198 -5.65 20.69 -1.42
N ALA A 199 -5.47 20.34 -2.70
CA ALA A 199 -4.60 21.10 -3.59
C ALA A 199 -5.13 22.53 -3.78
N THR A 200 -4.21 23.49 -3.78
CA THR A 200 -4.46 24.87 -4.18
C THR A 200 -4.00 25.09 -5.62
N PHE A 201 -4.58 26.08 -6.29
CA PHE A 201 -4.32 26.36 -7.70
C PHE A 201 -4.00 27.84 -7.90
N GLY A 202 -3.12 28.13 -8.87
CA GLY A 202 -2.69 29.48 -9.22
C GLY A 202 -2.06 29.51 -10.61
N THR A 203 -1.54 30.68 -11.00
CA THR A 203 -0.86 30.90 -12.28
C THR A 203 0.65 30.89 -12.08
N VAL A 204 1.40 30.27 -13.00
CA VAL A 204 2.87 30.33 -12.96
C VAL A 204 3.34 31.73 -13.34
N GLY A 205 4.02 32.41 -12.41
CA GLY A 205 4.60 33.74 -12.64
C GLY A 205 3.71 34.92 -12.26
N ASP A 206 2.51 34.67 -11.73
CA ASP A 206 1.75 35.65 -10.92
C ASP A 206 2.30 35.67 -9.48
#